data_AF-A0A2Z2PBZ5-F1
#
_entry.id   AF-A0A2Z2PBZ5-F1
#
_cell.length_a   1.000
_cell.length_b   1.000
_cell.length_c   1.000
_cell.angle_alpha   90.00
_cell.angle_beta   90.00
_cell.angle_gamma   90.00
#
_symmetry.space_group_name_H-M   'P 1'
#
loop_
_entity.id
_entity.type
_entity.pdbx_description
1 polymer ?
#
loop_
_entity_poly.entity_id
_entity_poly.type
_entity_poly.pdbx_seq_one_letter_code
_entity_poly.pdbx_strand_id
1 'polypeptide(L)'
;MANSERRIGGRAILADGARDWRKAMSDHVAYGLLVYTALQIFVTVKALSEGSSTALPYLALIVLVAGIIPVCRWFEKRWADLDDEQGTDPAMAPAFRRDVMTLWALAIGLPFGLTLIFRMILSVF
;
A
#
# COMPACT_ATOMS: atom_id res chain seq x y z
N MET A 1 -3.59 35.28 -32.99
CA MET A 1 -2.43 34.89 -32.14
C MET A 1 -2.89 34.17 -30.87
N ALA A 2 -3.69 33.10 -30.99
CA ALA A 2 -4.27 32.34 -29.87
C ALA A 2 -3.57 30.98 -29.61
N ASN A 3 -2.30 30.85 -30.04
CA ASN A 3 -1.54 29.59 -29.99
C ASN A 3 -0.36 29.62 -29.01
N SER A 4 -0.06 30.78 -28.42
CA SER A 4 1.00 30.97 -27.43
C SER A 4 0.56 30.56 -26.01
N GLU A 5 -0.70 30.78 -25.65
CA GLU A 5 -1.22 30.49 -24.29
C GLU A 5 -1.44 28.98 -24.05
N ARG A 6 -1.78 28.22 -25.10
CA ARG A 6 -1.91 26.75 -25.00
C ARG A 6 -0.58 26.02 -24.80
N ARG A 7 0.56 26.67 -24.99
CA ARG A 7 1.89 26.06 -24.76
C ARG A 7 2.38 26.16 -23.31
N ILE A 8 1.72 26.96 -22.47
CA ILE A 8 2.10 27.11 -21.04
C ILE A 8 1.32 26.12 -20.16
N GLY A 9 0.09 25.75 -20.54
CA GLY A 9 -0.70 24.73 -19.83
C GLY A 9 -0.25 23.28 -20.05
N GLY A 10 0.49 23.00 -21.14
CA GLY A 10 0.99 21.65 -21.45
C GLY A 10 2.37 21.32 -20.88
N ARG A 11 3.11 22.31 -20.38
CA ARG A 11 4.49 22.13 -19.87
C ARG A 11 4.58 21.73 -18.40
N ALA A 12 3.52 21.90 -17.63
CA ALA A 12 3.46 21.42 -16.25
C ALA A 12 3.38 19.88 -16.14
N ILE A 13 3.05 19.18 -17.24
CA ILE A 13 3.09 17.72 -17.32
C ILE A 13 4.53 17.19 -17.47
N LEU A 14 5.51 18.07 -17.74
CA LEU A 14 6.92 17.73 -17.93
C LEU A 14 7.84 18.30 -16.84
N ALA A 15 7.40 18.36 -15.58
CA ALA A 15 8.35 18.25 -14.46
C ALA A 15 8.77 16.77 -14.29
N ASP A 16 9.04 16.12 -15.43
CA ASP A 16 9.07 14.68 -15.66
C ASP A 16 10.50 14.34 -16.06
N GLY A 17 11.29 13.91 -15.08
CA GLY A 17 12.69 13.53 -15.27
C GLY A 17 13.49 13.41 -13.97
N ALA A 18 13.11 14.13 -12.92
CA ALA A 18 13.71 13.94 -11.61
C ALA A 18 12.89 12.88 -10.85
N ARG A 19 13.51 11.74 -10.56
CA ARG A 19 12.90 10.62 -9.84
C ARG A 19 12.54 11.06 -8.42
N ASP A 20 11.31 11.53 -8.19
CA ASP A 20 10.83 11.92 -6.86
C ASP A 20 10.40 10.67 -6.08
N TRP A 21 11.21 10.30 -5.08
CA TRP A 21 10.95 9.17 -4.20
C TRP A 21 9.65 9.29 -3.42
N ARG A 22 9.21 10.52 -3.10
CA ARG A 22 7.97 10.77 -2.35
C ARG A 22 6.77 10.34 -3.19
N LYS A 23 6.75 10.75 -4.46
CA LYS A 23 5.69 10.38 -5.42
C LYS A 23 5.67 8.87 -5.66
N ALA A 24 6.84 8.28 -5.91
CA ALA A 24 6.94 6.84 -6.12
C ALA A 24 6.48 6.03 -4.89
N MET A 25 6.76 6.51 -3.67
CA MET A 25 6.28 5.85 -2.45
C MET A 25 4.76 5.91 -2.32
N SER A 26 4.17 7.09 -2.57
CA SER A 26 2.72 7.27 -2.57
C SER A 26 2.03 6.33 -3.57
N ASP A 27 2.59 6.20 -4.77
CA ASP A 27 2.08 5.28 -5.79
C ASP A 27 2.12 3.84 -5.29
N HIS A 28 3.23 3.40 -4.69
CA HIS A 28 3.34 2.07 -4.10
C HIS A 28 2.34 1.84 -2.96
N VAL A 29 2.12 2.81 -2.08
CA VAL A 29 1.11 2.73 -1.02
C VAL A 29 -0.29 2.56 -1.62
N ALA A 30 -0.63 3.34 -2.64
CA ALA A 30 -1.91 3.25 -3.33
C ALA A 30 -2.10 1.87 -4.00
N TYR A 31 -1.10 1.40 -4.76
CA TYR A 31 -1.14 0.07 -5.36
C TYR A 31 -1.20 -1.04 -4.30
N GLY A 32 -0.48 -0.88 -3.19
CA GLY A 32 -0.49 -1.80 -2.06
C GLY A 32 -1.88 -1.94 -1.45
N LEU A 33 -2.60 -0.83 -1.23
CA LEU A 33 -3.97 -0.84 -0.73
C LEU A 33 -4.95 -1.50 -1.72
N LEU A 34 -4.77 -1.28 -3.03
CA LEU A 34 -5.59 -1.95 -4.05
C LEU A 34 -5.37 -3.46 -4.06
N VAL A 35 -4.11 -3.91 -4.05
CA VAL A 35 -3.79 -5.34 -4.02
C VAL A 35 -4.25 -5.98 -2.72
N TYR A 36 -4.00 -5.32 -1.59
CA TYR A 36 -4.49 -5.74 -0.29
C TYR A 36 -6.01 -5.94 -0.30
N THR A 37 -6.76 -4.97 -0.80
CA THR A 37 -8.23 -5.04 -0.85
C THR A 37 -8.71 -6.14 -1.77
N ALA A 38 -8.10 -6.28 -2.95
CA ALA A 38 -8.43 -7.36 -3.88
C ALA A 38 -8.19 -8.73 -3.24
N LEU A 39 -7.02 -8.94 -2.61
CA LEU A 39 -6.70 -10.15 -1.87
C LEU A 39 -7.70 -10.39 -0.73
N GLN A 40 -8.01 -9.35 0.04
CA GLN A 40 -8.96 -9.42 1.14
C GLN A 40 -10.33 -9.89 0.68
N ILE A 41 -10.82 -9.40 -0.46
CA ILE A 41 -12.09 -9.85 -1.05
C ILE A 41 -12.01 -11.33 -1.43
N PHE A 42 -10.99 -11.76 -2.17
CA PHE A 42 -10.86 -13.16 -2.58
C PHE A 42 -10.77 -14.12 -1.40
N VAL A 43 -9.96 -13.77 -0.39
CA VAL A 43 -9.82 -14.55 0.85
C VAL A 43 -11.14 -14.61 1.61
N THR A 44 -11.82 -13.48 1.75
CA THR A 44 -13.10 -13.39 2.48
C THR A 44 -14.20 -14.18 1.76
N VAL A 45 -14.32 -14.05 0.43
CA VAL A 45 -15.29 -14.81 -0.38
C VAL A 45 -15.03 -16.30 -0.28
N LYS A 46 -13.75 -16.72 -0.35
CA LYS A 46 -13.38 -18.13 -0.18
C LYS A 46 -13.76 -18.65 1.20
N ALA A 47 -13.43 -17.92 2.27
CA ALA A 47 -13.79 -18.30 3.64
C ALA A 47 -15.31 -18.45 3.81
N LEU A 48 -16.09 -17.53 3.23
CA LEU A 48 -17.55 -17.60 3.29
C LEU A 48 -18.11 -18.80 2.51
N SER A 49 -17.51 -19.15 1.37
CA SER A 49 -17.91 -20.34 0.57
C SER A 49 -17.63 -21.67 1.29
N GLU A 50 -16.66 -21.70 2.20
CA GLU A 50 -16.30 -22.87 3.00
C GLU A 50 -17.24 -23.05 4.22
N GLY A 51 -18.28 -22.22 4.36
CA GLY A 51 -19.37 -22.40 5.34
C GLY A 51 -19.12 -21.78 6.71
N SER A 52 -18.17 -20.85 6.86
CA SER A 52 -17.87 -20.22 8.15
C SER A 52 -18.93 -19.16 8.53
N SER A 53 -20.05 -19.60 9.12
CA SER A 53 -21.11 -18.71 9.66
C SER A 53 -20.75 -18.06 11.02
N THR A 54 -19.46 -17.86 11.31
CA THR A 54 -18.96 -17.35 12.59
C THR A 54 -18.61 -15.85 12.52
N ALA A 55 -18.62 -15.14 13.65
CA ALA A 55 -18.26 -13.71 13.72
C ALA A 55 -16.77 -13.42 13.48
N LEU A 56 -15.94 -14.48 13.42
CA LEU A 56 -14.48 -14.41 13.30
C LEU A 56 -13.97 -13.68 12.06
N PRO A 57 -14.51 -13.87 10.83
CA PRO A 57 -14.08 -13.14 9.64
C PRO A 57 -14.31 -11.63 9.75
N TYR A 58 -15.34 -11.19 10.49
CA TYR A 58 -15.60 -9.77 10.70
C TYR A 58 -14.61 -9.15 11.69
N LEU A 59 -14.29 -9.85 12.79
CA LEU A 59 -13.21 -9.44 13.70
C LEU A 59 -11.85 -9.42 12.99
N ALA A 60 -11.61 -10.40 12.12
CA ALA A 60 -10.43 -10.47 11.28
C ALA A 60 -10.24 -9.20 10.46
N LEU A 61 -11.29 -8.78 9.75
CA LEU A 61 -11.32 -7.56 8.95
C LEU A 61 -11.01 -6.31 9.77
N ILE A 62 -11.57 -6.20 10.98
CA ILE A 62 -11.30 -5.06 11.88
C ILE A 62 -9.82 -5.00 12.24
N VAL A 63 -9.22 -6.13 12.67
CA VAL A 63 -7.80 -6.19 13.05
C VAL A 63 -6.90 -5.86 11.85
N LEU A 64 -7.24 -6.39 10.68
CA LEU A 64 -6.54 -6.16 9.43
C LEU A 64 -6.52 -4.67 9.02
N VAL A 65 -7.68 -4.02 9.05
CA VAL A 65 -7.83 -2.58 8.76
C VAL A 65 -7.09 -1.74 9.81
N ALA A 66 -7.24 -2.08 11.10
CA ALA A 66 -6.56 -1.39 12.18
C ALA A 66 -5.03 -1.51 12.10
N GLY A 67 -4.51 -2.60 11.51
CA GLY A 67 -3.08 -2.81 11.31
C GLY A 67 -2.52 -2.10 10.08
N ILE A 68 -3.22 -2.11 8.94
CA ILE A 68 -2.69 -1.57 7.69
C ILE A 68 -2.69 -0.03 7.63
N ILE A 69 -3.69 0.62 8.25
CA ILE A 69 -3.81 2.09 8.23
C ILE A 69 -2.61 2.78 8.92
N PRO A 70 -2.19 2.41 10.16
CA PRO A 70 -1.02 3.01 10.80
C PRO A 70 0.25 2.83 9.98
N VAL A 71 0.42 1.67 9.35
CA VAL A 71 1.57 1.35 8.51
C VAL A 71 1.62 2.27 7.29
N CYS A 72 0.52 2.39 6.55
CA CYS A 72 0.44 3.29 5.41
C CYS A 72 0.73 4.74 5.80
N ARG A 73 0.15 5.22 6.91
CA ARG A 73 0.39 6.59 7.40
C ARG A 73 1.83 6.82 7.84
N TRP A 74 2.47 5.83 8.43
CA TRP A 74 3.87 5.92 8.83
C TRP A 74 4.80 6.01 7.61
N PHE A 75 4.58 5.14 6.61
CA PHE A 75 5.34 5.19 5.37
C PHE A 75 5.12 6.49 4.61
N GLU A 76 3.87 6.95 4.49
CA GLU A 76 3.56 8.21 3.81
C GLU A 76 4.21 9.40 4.52
N LYS A 77 4.12 9.50 5.85
CA LYS A 77 4.75 10.57 6.62
C LYS A 77 6.27 10.60 6.45
N ARG A 78 6.91 9.44 6.60
CA ARG A 78 8.37 9.30 6.48
C ARG A 78 8.86 9.64 5.06
N TRP A 79 8.04 9.29 4.07
CA TRP A 79 7.96 9.76 2.69
C TRP A 79 7.97 11.27 2.50
N ALA A 80 6.91 11.87 3.01
CA ALA A 80 6.50 13.24 2.71
C ALA A 80 7.41 14.28 3.35
N ASP A 81 8.05 13.95 4.48
CA ASP A 81 8.92 14.86 5.24
C ASP A 81 10.32 15.06 4.58
N LEU A 82 10.57 14.53 3.38
CA LEU A 82 11.83 14.74 2.65
C LEU A 82 11.87 16.09 1.92
N ASP A 83 12.96 16.83 2.11
CA ASP A 83 13.27 18.04 1.35
C ASP A 83 13.46 17.75 -0.14
N ASP A 84 13.29 18.76 -0.99
CA ASP A 84 13.33 18.59 -2.45
C ASP A 84 14.68 18.03 -2.97
N GLU A 85 15.81 18.37 -2.32
CA GLU A 85 17.12 17.79 -2.63
C GLU A 85 17.19 16.30 -2.28
N GLN A 86 16.61 15.90 -1.14
CA GLN A 86 16.56 14.51 -0.68
C GLN A 86 15.58 13.67 -1.49
N GLY A 87 14.51 14.29 -1.99
CA GLY A 87 13.47 13.65 -2.80
C GLY A 87 14.00 13.07 -4.11
N THR A 88 15.17 13.50 -4.58
CA THR A 88 15.81 13.02 -5.81
C THR A 88 17.19 12.40 -5.59
N ASP A 89 17.65 12.32 -4.34
CA ASP A 89 18.97 11.78 -3.99
C ASP A 89 19.03 10.25 -4.24
N PRO A 90 19.94 9.77 -5.11
CA PRO A 90 20.11 8.33 -5.34
C PRO A 90 20.57 7.56 -4.10
N ALA A 91 21.17 8.21 -3.09
CA ALA A 91 21.57 7.56 -1.83
C ALA A 91 20.37 7.03 -1.03
N MET A 92 19.16 7.54 -1.30
CA MET A 92 17.92 7.11 -0.65
C MET A 92 17.32 5.84 -1.28
N ALA A 93 17.82 5.40 -2.44
CA ALA A 93 17.38 4.19 -3.14
C ALA A 93 17.39 2.90 -2.29
N PRO A 94 18.45 2.55 -1.53
CA PRO A 94 18.44 1.34 -0.69
C PRO A 94 17.39 1.40 0.42
N ALA A 95 17.15 2.57 1.02
CA ALA A 95 16.08 2.73 2.01
C ALA A 95 14.72 2.52 1.33
N PHE A 96 14.48 3.18 0.19
CA PHE A 96 13.25 3.06 -0.60
C PHE A 96 12.87 1.62 -0.89
N ARG A 97 13.84 0.84 -1.37
CA ARG A 97 13.60 -0.56 -1.70
C ARG A 97 13.19 -1.39 -0.49
N ARG A 98 13.80 -1.15 0.68
CA ARG A 98 13.45 -1.87 1.93
C ARG A 98 12.03 -1.56 2.37
N ASP A 99 11.62 -0.31 2.26
CA ASP A 99 10.28 0.10 2.68
C ASP A 99 9.20 -0.38 1.72
N VAL A 100 9.46 -0.29 0.40
CA VAL A 100 8.58 -0.88 -0.61
C VAL A 100 8.47 -2.39 -0.40
N MET A 101 9.57 -3.10 -0.17
CA MET A 101 9.53 -4.53 0.14
C MET A 101 8.71 -4.82 1.39
N THR A 102 8.85 -4.03 2.45
CA THR A 102 8.10 -4.19 3.70
C THR A 102 6.61 -3.91 3.49
N LEU A 103 6.28 -2.85 2.76
CA LEU A 103 4.91 -2.49 2.39
C LEU A 103 4.24 -3.64 1.63
N TRP A 104 4.90 -4.17 0.60
CA TRP A 104 4.37 -5.29 -0.19
C TRP A 104 4.27 -6.59 0.62
N ALA A 105 5.28 -6.87 1.45
CA ALA A 105 5.24 -8.00 2.36
C ALA A 105 4.06 -7.91 3.34
N LEU A 106 3.71 -6.71 3.81
CA LEU A 106 2.54 -6.50 4.67
C LEU A 106 1.22 -6.56 3.90
N ALA A 107 1.13 -5.87 2.76
CA ALA A 107 -0.08 -5.84 1.93
C ALA A 107 -0.51 -7.24 1.47
N ILE A 108 0.46 -8.10 1.17
CA ILE A 108 0.22 -9.51 0.81
C ILE A 108 0.17 -10.38 2.07
N GLY A 109 1.15 -10.24 2.96
CA GLY A 109 1.33 -11.14 4.10
C GLY A 109 0.26 -11.03 5.18
N LEU A 110 -0.28 -9.84 5.46
CA LEU A 110 -1.33 -9.66 6.47
C LEU A 110 -2.59 -10.48 6.17
N PRO A 111 -3.20 -10.41 4.96
CA PRO A 111 -4.41 -11.19 4.68
C PRO A 111 -4.17 -12.71 4.78
N PHE A 112 -3.04 -13.21 4.28
CA PHE A 112 -2.71 -14.64 4.37
C PHE A 112 -2.32 -15.09 5.77
N GLY A 113 -1.48 -14.31 6.45
CA GLY A 113 -1.01 -14.59 7.81
C GLY A 113 -2.16 -14.66 8.79
N LEU A 114 -3.10 -13.72 8.72
CA LEU A 114 -4.28 -13.75 9.58
C LEU A 114 -5.17 -14.96 9.29
N THR A 115 -5.37 -15.29 8.00
CA THR A 115 -6.12 -16.50 7.59
C THR A 115 -5.47 -17.78 8.12
N LEU A 116 -4.13 -17.88 8.05
CA LEU A 116 -3.38 -19.02 8.59
C LEU A 116 -3.51 -19.11 10.11
N ILE A 117 -3.39 -17.98 10.82
CA ILE A 117 -3.56 -17.93 12.28
C ILE A 117 -4.97 -18.42 12.65
N PHE A 118 -6.02 -17.98 11.96
CA PHE A 118 -7.37 -18.48 12.21
C PHE A 118 -7.49 -19.98 11.95
N ARG A 119 -6.95 -20.49 10.84
CA ARG A 119 -6.96 -21.93 10.56
C ARG A 119 -6.23 -22.73 11.64
N MET A 120 -5.10 -22.25 12.12
CA MET A 120 -4.35 -22.90 13.20
C MET A 120 -5.13 -22.90 14.51
N ILE A 121 -5.67 -21.75 14.92
CA ILE A 121 -6.49 -21.65 16.15
C ILE A 121 -7.68 -22.58 16.06
N LEU A 122 -8.43 -22.55 14.95
CA LEU A 122 -9.59 -23.43 14.75
C LEU A 122 -9.24 -24.91 14.64
N SER A 123 -8.01 -25.27 14.25
CA SER A 123 -7.58 -26.68 14.22
C SER A 123 -7.23 -27.25 15.59
N VAL A 124 -7.04 -26.40 16.59
CA VAL A 124 -6.71 -26.79 17.98
C VAL A 124 -7.96 -27.02 18.82
N PHE A 125 -9.10 -26.43 18.44
CA PHE A 125 -10.40 -26.57 19.11
C PHE A 125 -11.32 -27.52 18.34
#